data_AF-A0A1F8J3N9-F1
#
_entry.id   AF-A0A1F8J3N9-F1
#
_cell.length_a   1.000
_cell.length_b   1.000
_cell.length_c   1.000
_cell.angle_alpha   90.00
_cell.angle_beta   90.00
_cell.angle_gamma   90.00
#
_symmetry.space_group_name_H-M   'P 1'
#
loop_
_entity.id
_entity.type
_entity.pdbx_description
1 polymer ?
#
loop_
_entity_poly.entity_id
_entity_poly.type
_entity_poly.pdbx_seq_one_letter_code
_entity_poly.pdbx_strand_id
1 'polypeptide(L)'
;MKKNGDSELIPSNVSFEDLKKLNQHGIEYWSARELQSLLGYTKWQRFENALEKAIESCKQSGNDPKHHFTGSGKQIQFGKGATQMVDDYHLSRFACYLIAQNGDSRKPEIAHAQKYFAIQTRRQELSDAAIADLERLELRKQTSQDFKALSGAARDAGVQNKMFGIFHDAGDKGLYGGIGSDAIKARKGIDPKEQLMDRMDRTELAANQFRMTQTREKLKREGIKNQRDAIEAHETVGKEVRAAIAKIGGTPPENIPPAEHIKKVEKRLKKAKPKLLLDDKDAGLLPQNPLT
;
A
#
# COMPACT_ATOMS: atom_id res chain seq x y z
N MET A 1 23.70 6.64 -46.59
CA MET A 1 24.03 5.76 -45.45
C MET A 1 24.15 6.62 -44.19
N LYS A 2 23.13 6.61 -43.34
CA LYS A 2 23.18 7.17 -41.97
C LYS A 2 22.65 6.08 -41.05
N LYS A 3 23.50 5.56 -40.17
CA LYS A 3 23.09 4.67 -39.07
C LYS A 3 22.56 5.58 -37.96
N ASN A 4 21.26 5.51 -37.69
CA ASN A 4 20.68 6.05 -36.48
C ASN A 4 21.03 5.10 -35.33
N GLY A 5 21.59 5.65 -34.26
CA GLY A 5 21.83 4.94 -33.02
C GLY A 5 20.51 4.80 -32.27
N ASP A 6 20.17 3.57 -31.93
CA ASP A 6 19.17 3.26 -30.92
C ASP A 6 19.73 3.68 -29.56
N SER A 7 19.22 4.78 -29.00
CA SER A 7 19.36 5.05 -27.57
C SER A 7 18.38 4.14 -26.83
N GLU A 8 18.88 3.01 -26.35
CA GLU A 8 18.15 2.17 -25.39
C GLU A 8 17.82 3.00 -24.14
N LEU A 9 16.53 3.19 -23.90
CA LEU A 9 15.98 3.71 -22.66
C LEU A 9 16.20 2.66 -21.56
N ILE A 10 17.14 2.89 -20.65
CA ILE A 10 17.31 2.06 -19.45
C ILE A 10 16.28 2.50 -18.39
N PRO A 11 15.32 1.65 -17.99
CA PRO A 11 14.52 1.90 -16.80
C PRO A 11 15.30 1.39 -15.58
N SER A 12 15.81 2.26 -14.73
CA SER A 12 16.25 1.85 -13.38
C SER A 12 15.82 2.90 -12.36
N ASN A 13 14.56 2.82 -11.94
CA ASN A 13 14.07 3.57 -10.79
C ASN A 13 14.53 2.80 -9.52
N VAL A 14 15.84 2.82 -9.25
CA VAL A 14 16.42 2.21 -8.05
C VAL A 14 15.79 2.90 -6.83
N SER A 15 15.22 2.12 -5.91
CA SER A 15 14.57 2.63 -4.71
C SER A 15 15.54 2.64 -3.52
N PHE A 16 15.15 3.35 -2.46
CA PHE A 16 15.90 3.36 -1.20
C PHE A 16 16.04 1.94 -0.62
N GLU A 17 15.04 1.08 -0.75
CA GLU A 17 15.09 -0.29 -0.24
C GLU A 17 16.02 -1.20 -1.05
N ASP A 18 16.23 -0.92 -2.33
CA ASP A 18 17.11 -1.73 -3.18
C ASP A 18 18.59 -1.58 -2.81
N LEU A 19 18.96 -0.47 -2.16
CA LEU A 19 20.32 -0.20 -1.69
C LEU A 19 20.60 -0.77 -0.29
N LYS A 20 19.62 -1.43 0.31
CA LYS A 20 19.71 -1.97 1.66
C LYS A 20 20.68 -3.15 1.72
N LYS A 21 21.55 -3.15 2.72
CA LYS A 21 22.52 -4.21 3.02
C LYS A 21 22.38 -4.67 4.47
N LEU A 22 22.92 -5.83 4.79
CA LEU A 22 22.99 -6.36 6.15
C LEU A 22 24.45 -6.40 6.59
N ASN A 23 24.74 -5.91 7.79
CA ASN A 23 26.06 -6.04 8.39
C ASN A 23 26.26 -7.47 8.97
N GLN A 24 27.44 -7.74 9.53
CA GLN A 24 27.79 -9.03 10.14
C GLN A 24 26.88 -9.46 11.32
N HIS A 25 26.07 -8.53 11.87
CA HIS A 25 25.12 -8.77 12.95
C HIS A 25 23.67 -8.85 12.45
N GLY A 26 23.43 -8.83 11.14
CA GLY A 26 22.09 -8.84 10.56
C GLY A 26 21.35 -7.51 10.66
N ILE A 27 22.03 -6.40 10.99
CA ILE A 27 21.43 -5.07 11.08
C ILE A 27 21.48 -4.40 9.70
N GLU A 28 20.36 -3.78 9.30
CA GLU A 28 20.21 -3.09 8.03
C GLU A 28 21.06 -1.81 7.97
N TYR A 29 21.76 -1.60 6.85
CA TYR A 29 22.51 -0.37 6.58
C TYR A 29 22.52 0.00 5.10
N TRP A 30 22.89 1.26 4.82
CA TRP A 30 23.08 1.81 3.48
C TRP A 30 24.50 2.37 3.33
N SER A 31 25.09 2.23 2.14
CA SER A 31 26.34 2.92 1.78
C SER A 31 26.04 4.37 1.41
N ALA A 32 26.72 5.32 2.04
CA ALA A 32 26.61 6.74 1.72
C ALA A 32 27.00 7.03 0.26
N ARG A 33 27.96 6.28 -0.31
CA ARG A 33 28.34 6.39 -1.72
C ARG A 33 27.24 5.95 -2.68
N GLU A 34 26.46 4.94 -2.33
CA GLU A 34 25.33 4.50 -3.17
C GLU A 34 24.13 5.44 -3.01
N LEU A 35 23.87 5.87 -1.77
CA LEU A 35 22.84 6.83 -1.46
C LEU A 35 23.09 8.19 -2.14
N GLN A 36 24.35 8.62 -2.23
CA GLN A 36 24.76 9.83 -2.95
C GLN A 36 24.18 9.87 -4.36
N SER A 37 24.37 8.80 -5.13
CA SER A 37 23.89 8.70 -6.52
C SER A 37 22.37 8.67 -6.58
N LEU A 38 21.72 7.93 -5.67
CA LEU A 38 20.26 7.88 -5.58
C LEU A 38 19.64 9.25 -5.30
N LEU A 39 20.28 10.05 -4.46
CA LEU A 39 19.82 11.40 -4.10
C LEU A 39 20.27 12.48 -5.09
N GLY A 40 20.79 12.09 -6.26
CA GLY A 40 21.11 13.00 -7.36
C GLY A 40 22.37 13.83 -7.15
N TYR A 41 23.29 13.42 -6.25
CA TYR A 41 24.57 14.12 -6.06
C TYR A 41 25.66 13.52 -6.93
N THR A 42 26.14 14.29 -7.91
CA THR A 42 27.23 13.84 -8.82
C THR A 42 28.63 14.00 -8.21
N LYS A 43 28.80 14.91 -7.25
CA LYS A 43 30.08 15.18 -6.58
C LYS A 43 29.98 14.91 -5.09
N TRP A 44 30.93 14.15 -4.54
CA TRP A 44 30.97 13.80 -3.11
C TRP A 44 30.92 15.02 -2.21
N GLN A 45 31.72 16.05 -2.48
CA GLN A 45 31.81 17.23 -1.62
C GLN A 45 30.46 17.94 -1.44
N ARG A 46 29.55 17.81 -2.41
CA ARG A 46 28.19 18.38 -2.31
C ARG A 46 27.28 17.54 -1.44
N PHE A 47 27.47 16.22 -1.45
CA PHE A 47 26.74 15.30 -0.62
C PHE A 47 27.26 15.29 0.82
N GLU A 48 28.57 15.44 1.00
CA GLU A 48 29.23 15.60 2.28
C GLU A 48 28.63 16.74 3.10
N ASN A 49 28.33 17.88 2.49
CA ASN A 49 27.60 18.97 3.16
C ASN A 49 26.21 18.55 3.68
N ALA A 50 25.47 17.70 2.96
CA ALA A 50 24.17 17.20 3.41
C ALA A 50 24.34 16.15 4.53
N LEU A 51 25.39 15.34 4.43
CA LEU A 51 25.79 14.36 5.43
C LEU A 51 26.18 15.02 6.76
N GLU A 52 27.03 16.06 6.72
CA GLU A 52 27.46 16.82 7.90
C GLU A 52 26.27 17.49 8.60
N LYS A 53 25.35 18.09 7.84
CA LYS A 53 24.11 18.65 8.40
C LYS A 53 23.23 17.57 9.05
N ALA A 54 23.14 16.39 8.44
CA ALA A 54 22.41 15.27 9.00
C ALA A 54 23.06 14.74 10.29
N ILE A 55 24.39 14.67 10.35
CA ILE A 55 25.15 14.32 11.56
C ILE A 55 24.90 15.33 12.67
N GLU A 56 24.94 16.64 12.37
CA GLU A 56 24.66 17.67 13.36
C GLU A 56 23.20 17.60 13.83
N SER A 57 22.24 17.41 12.92
CA SER A 57 20.83 17.21 13.27
C SER A 57 20.60 15.98 14.15
N CYS A 58 21.32 14.87 13.90
CA CYS A 58 21.33 13.68 14.73
C CYS A 58 21.79 14.01 16.16
N LYS A 59 22.92 14.71 16.29
CA LYS A 59 23.46 15.15 17.58
C LYS A 59 22.50 16.08 18.33
N GLN A 60 21.94 17.08 17.65
CA GLN A 60 21.01 18.05 18.24
C GLN A 60 19.67 17.43 18.65
N SER A 61 19.30 16.30 18.04
CA SER A 61 18.13 15.51 18.45
C SER A 61 18.39 14.57 19.63
N GLY A 62 19.59 14.60 20.22
CA GLY A 62 19.96 13.80 21.40
C GLY A 62 20.48 12.39 21.09
N ASN A 63 20.74 12.06 19.82
CA ASN A 63 21.27 10.77 19.41
C ASN A 63 22.80 10.83 19.23
N ASP A 64 23.52 9.73 19.52
CA ASP A 64 24.96 9.63 19.22
C ASP A 64 25.14 9.36 17.70
N PRO A 65 25.75 10.26 16.92
CA PRO A 65 25.95 10.04 15.50
C PRO A 65 26.77 8.78 15.18
N LYS A 66 27.63 8.30 16.09
CA LYS A 66 28.42 7.07 15.86
C LYS A 66 27.55 5.83 15.67
N HIS A 67 26.36 5.82 16.27
CA HIS A 67 25.38 4.75 16.09
C HIS A 67 24.68 4.80 14.74
N HIS A 68 24.69 5.94 14.04
CA HIS A 68 23.90 6.13 12.82
C HIS A 68 24.73 6.39 11.57
N PHE A 69 25.95 6.91 11.74
CA PHE A 69 26.90 7.31 10.70
C PHE A 69 28.26 6.68 11.01
N THR A 70 28.42 5.39 10.72
CA THR A 70 29.68 4.68 10.99
C THR A 70 30.61 4.83 9.79
N GLY A 71 31.78 5.45 10.01
CA GLY A 71 32.80 5.60 8.96
C GLY A 71 33.26 4.25 8.41
N SER A 72 33.42 4.17 7.10
CA SER A 72 33.84 2.98 6.35
C SER A 72 34.71 3.41 5.15
N GLY A 73 35.48 2.50 4.58
CA GLY A 73 36.21 2.77 3.33
C GLY A 73 35.60 1.98 2.19
N LYS A 74 35.37 2.61 1.03
CA LYS A 74 34.92 1.94 -0.19
C LYS A 74 36.05 1.91 -1.21
N GLN A 75 36.35 0.73 -1.74
CA GLN A 75 37.28 0.58 -2.85
C GLN A 75 36.58 0.94 -4.16
N ILE A 76 37.14 1.88 -4.92
CA ILE A 76 36.65 2.26 -6.25
C ILE A 76 37.72 2.04 -7.31
N GLN A 77 37.29 1.56 -8.48
CA GLN A 77 38.17 1.32 -9.61
C GLN A 77 38.21 2.55 -10.53
N PHE A 78 39.41 3.02 -10.82
CA PHE A 78 39.68 4.10 -11.76
C PHE A 78 40.05 3.53 -13.14
N GLY A 79 40.01 4.39 -14.15
CA GLY A 79 40.46 4.04 -15.50
C GLY A 79 41.87 3.43 -15.47
N LYS A 80 42.06 2.33 -16.22
CA LYS A 80 43.27 1.47 -16.25
C LYS A 80 43.46 0.53 -15.04
N GLY A 81 42.42 0.24 -14.27
CA GLY A 81 42.44 -0.84 -13.28
C GLY A 81 43.09 -0.48 -11.94
N ALA A 82 43.49 0.77 -11.74
CA ALA A 82 43.94 1.26 -10.43
C ALA A 82 42.75 1.30 -9.45
N THR A 83 42.95 0.86 -8.22
CA THR A 83 41.93 0.94 -7.16
C THR A 83 42.36 1.89 -6.05
N GLN A 84 41.46 2.75 -5.59
CA GLN A 84 41.70 3.63 -4.45
C GLN A 84 40.64 3.39 -3.38
N MET A 85 41.04 3.49 -2.11
CA MET A 85 40.12 3.59 -0.99
C MET A 85 39.62 5.04 -0.88
N VAL A 86 38.31 5.22 -0.86
CA VAL A 86 37.66 6.50 -0.58
C VAL A 86 36.75 6.38 0.63
N ASP A 87 36.55 7.49 1.33
CA ASP A 87 35.69 7.53 2.52
C ASP A 87 34.25 7.14 2.16
N ASP A 88 33.58 6.36 2.99
CA ASP A 88 32.17 6.00 2.87
C ASP A 88 31.58 5.95 4.29
N TYR A 89 30.27 5.87 4.39
CA TYR A 89 29.60 5.65 5.67
C TYR A 89 28.61 4.52 5.53
N HIS A 90 28.56 3.66 6.55
CA HIS A 90 27.39 2.85 6.80
C HIS A 90 26.37 3.72 7.53
N LEU A 91 25.20 3.83 6.92
CA LEU A 91 24.11 4.68 7.37
C LEU A 91 22.98 3.81 7.89
N SER A 92 22.47 4.13 9.08
CA SER A 92 21.17 3.60 9.53
C SER A 92 20.03 4.18 8.70
N ARG A 93 18.85 3.55 8.76
CA ARG A 93 17.62 4.09 8.16
C ARG A 93 17.33 5.52 8.67
N PHE A 94 17.53 5.76 9.97
CA PHE A 94 17.39 7.07 10.58
C PHE A 94 18.39 8.10 10.01
N ALA A 95 19.66 7.73 9.81
CA ALA A 95 20.64 8.59 9.15
C ALA A 95 20.22 8.97 7.73
N CYS A 96 19.72 8.00 6.96
CA CYS A 96 19.23 8.25 5.61
C CYS A 96 18.04 9.21 5.58
N TYR A 97 17.13 9.11 6.56
CA TYR A 97 16.05 10.06 6.73
C TYR A 97 16.54 11.48 7.01
N LEU A 98 17.51 11.64 7.94
CA LEU A 98 18.10 12.94 8.24
C LEU A 98 18.84 13.54 7.04
N ILE A 99 19.52 12.72 6.24
CA ILE A 99 20.16 13.16 4.99
C ILE A 99 19.12 13.67 3.99
N ALA A 100 17.99 12.97 3.84
CA ALA A 100 16.91 13.42 2.96
C ALA A 100 16.28 14.75 3.42
N GLN A 101 16.14 14.96 4.74
CA GLN A 101 15.65 16.23 5.28
C GLN A 101 16.61 17.40 5.06
N ASN A 102 17.91 17.15 5.17
CA ASN A 102 18.95 18.18 5.08
C ASN A 102 19.52 18.37 3.66
N GLY A 103 19.03 17.59 2.69
CA GLY A 103 19.46 17.64 1.30
C GLY A 103 18.97 18.90 0.54
N ASP A 104 19.61 19.18 -0.60
CA ASP A 104 19.25 20.30 -1.48
C ASP A 104 17.85 20.08 -2.10
N SER A 105 16.86 20.81 -1.60
CA SER A 105 15.45 20.71 -2.02
C SER A 105 15.20 21.09 -3.48
N ARG A 106 16.17 21.71 -4.17
CA ARG A 106 16.10 21.98 -5.61
C ARG A 106 16.27 20.71 -6.45
N LYS A 107 16.66 19.59 -5.85
CA LYS A 107 16.81 18.29 -6.51
C LYS A 107 15.49 17.50 -6.42
N PRO A 108 14.91 17.06 -7.56
CA PRO A 108 13.73 16.20 -7.56
C PRO A 108 13.92 14.91 -6.76
N GLU A 109 15.14 14.34 -6.75
CA GLU A 109 15.50 13.13 -6.02
C GLU A 109 15.39 13.33 -4.51
N ILE A 110 15.76 14.51 -4.00
CA ILE A 110 15.57 14.87 -2.58
C ILE A 110 14.08 14.98 -2.26
N ALA A 111 13.27 15.62 -3.11
CA ALA A 111 11.83 15.71 -2.90
C ALA A 111 11.16 14.33 -2.91
N HIS A 112 11.61 13.41 -3.77
CA HIS A 112 11.16 12.02 -3.79
C HIS A 112 11.54 11.27 -2.52
N ALA A 113 12.78 11.43 -2.03
CA ALA A 113 13.23 10.83 -0.78
C ALA A 113 12.43 11.37 0.43
N GLN A 114 12.18 12.68 0.49
CA GLN A 114 11.34 13.28 1.53
C GLN A 114 9.91 12.74 1.50
N LYS A 115 9.31 12.63 0.30
CA LYS A 115 7.99 12.00 0.13
C LYS A 115 7.99 10.53 0.57
N TYR A 116 9.02 9.78 0.20
CA TYR A 116 9.20 8.39 0.61
C TYR A 116 9.19 8.25 2.13
N PHE A 117 10.08 8.98 2.81
CA PHE A 117 10.18 8.91 4.27
C PHE A 117 8.93 9.42 4.96
N ALA A 118 8.26 10.46 4.46
CA ALA A 118 6.97 10.90 5.01
C ALA A 118 5.89 9.80 4.93
N ILE A 119 5.84 9.05 3.82
CA ILE A 119 4.93 7.92 3.66
C ILE A 119 5.33 6.75 4.57
N GLN A 120 6.62 6.43 4.66
CA GLN A 120 7.09 5.31 5.48
C GLN A 120 6.91 5.57 6.97
N THR A 121 7.25 6.76 7.45
CA THR A 121 6.95 7.18 8.82
C THR A 121 5.46 7.09 9.08
N ARG A 122 4.61 7.57 8.14
CA ARG A 122 3.16 7.43 8.28
C ARG A 122 2.69 5.97 8.35
N ARG A 123 3.34 5.06 7.63
CA ARG A 123 3.01 3.62 7.68
C ARG A 123 3.44 2.99 9.00
N GLN A 124 4.62 3.31 9.50
CA GLN A 124 5.15 2.78 10.76
C GLN A 124 4.41 3.34 11.99
N GLU A 125 3.89 4.57 11.91
CA GLU A 125 3.07 5.18 12.96
C GLU A 125 1.64 4.62 13.05
N LEU A 126 1.16 3.93 12.02
CA LEU A 126 -0.15 3.30 12.01
C LEU A 126 -0.02 1.93 12.68
N SER A 127 -0.75 1.72 13.78
CA SER A 127 -0.87 0.39 14.38
C SER A 127 -1.49 -0.60 13.38
N ASP A 128 -1.29 -1.91 13.56
CA ASP A 128 -1.92 -2.95 12.75
C ASP A 128 -3.44 -2.76 12.60
N ALA A 129 -4.08 -2.26 13.67
CA ALA A 129 -5.51 -1.90 13.65
C ALA A 129 -5.82 -0.73 12.70
N ALA A 130 -4.95 0.28 12.65
CA ALA A 130 -5.10 1.43 11.76
C ALA A 130 -4.78 1.06 10.29
N ILE A 131 -3.86 0.13 10.06
CA ILE A 131 -3.61 -0.45 8.73
C ILE A 131 -4.84 -1.23 8.26
N ALA A 132 -5.37 -2.13 9.09
CA ALA A 132 -6.58 -2.88 8.76
C ALA A 132 -7.80 -1.98 8.49
N ASP A 133 -7.94 -0.89 9.26
CA ASP A 133 -8.95 0.14 9.06
C ASP A 133 -8.77 0.87 7.71
N LEU A 134 -7.54 1.22 7.34
CA LEU A 134 -7.21 1.88 6.08
C LEU A 134 -7.54 0.98 4.88
N GLU A 135 -7.07 -0.27 4.92
CA GLU A 135 -7.33 -1.25 3.86
C GLU A 135 -8.84 -1.50 3.69
N ARG A 136 -9.59 -1.60 4.79
CA ARG A 136 -11.05 -1.73 4.73
C ARG A 136 -11.70 -0.50 4.08
N LEU A 137 -11.24 0.70 4.40
CA LEU A 137 -11.75 1.95 3.82
C LEU A 137 -11.47 2.03 2.31
N GLU A 138 -10.28 1.63 1.88
CA GLU A 138 -9.91 1.57 0.46
C GLU A 138 -10.75 0.53 -0.30
N LEU A 139 -10.87 -0.68 0.24
CA LEU A 139 -11.67 -1.75 -0.36
C LEU A 139 -13.15 -1.35 -0.48
N ARG A 140 -13.72 -0.66 0.53
CA ARG A 140 -15.09 -0.14 0.47
C ARG A 140 -15.28 0.91 -0.63
N LYS A 141 -14.30 1.79 -0.82
CA LYS A 141 -14.30 2.78 -1.91
C LYS A 141 -14.28 2.07 -3.27
N GLN A 142 -13.37 1.10 -3.45
CA GLN A 142 -13.26 0.34 -4.69
C GLN A 142 -14.55 -0.44 -4.99
N THR A 143 -15.10 -1.13 -3.98
CA THR A 143 -16.39 -1.85 -4.09
C THR A 143 -17.53 -0.91 -4.51
N SER A 144 -17.53 0.36 -4.05
CA SER A 144 -18.51 1.35 -4.52
C SER A 144 -18.37 1.70 -6.00
N GLN A 145 -17.14 1.74 -6.51
CA GLN A 145 -16.88 2.01 -7.92
C GLN A 145 -17.32 0.81 -8.77
N ASP A 146 -17.03 -0.41 -8.32
CA ASP A 146 -17.43 -1.64 -9.01
C ASP A 146 -18.96 -1.81 -9.03
N PHE A 147 -19.65 -1.42 -7.95
CA PHE A 147 -21.12 -1.36 -7.93
C PHE A 147 -21.69 -0.45 -9.02
N LYS A 148 -21.11 0.75 -9.19
CA LYS A 148 -21.51 1.69 -10.25
C LYS A 148 -21.21 1.13 -11.63
N ALA A 149 -20.04 0.53 -11.82
CA ALA A 149 -19.64 -0.05 -13.08
C ALA A 149 -20.50 -1.27 -13.45
N LEU A 150 -20.90 -2.08 -12.46
CA LEU A 150 -21.84 -3.18 -12.66
C LEU A 150 -23.22 -2.66 -13.07
N SER A 151 -23.71 -1.61 -12.43
CA SER A 151 -24.97 -0.97 -12.83
C SER A 151 -24.91 -0.45 -14.27
N GLY A 152 -23.77 0.07 -14.70
CA GLY A 152 -23.51 0.43 -16.10
C GLY A 152 -23.60 -0.78 -17.05
N ALA A 153 -22.88 -1.86 -16.74
CA ALA A 153 -22.90 -3.08 -17.55
C ALA A 153 -24.29 -3.73 -17.62
N ALA A 154 -25.05 -3.72 -16.51
CA ALA A 154 -26.42 -4.22 -16.46
C ALA A 154 -27.35 -3.40 -17.36
N ARG A 155 -27.21 -2.07 -17.37
CA ARG A 155 -27.95 -1.21 -18.31
C ARG A 155 -27.64 -1.56 -19.77
N ASP A 156 -26.36 -1.75 -20.09
CA ASP A 156 -25.91 -2.09 -21.45
C ASP A 156 -26.33 -3.52 -21.87
N ALA A 157 -26.69 -4.36 -20.88
CA ALA A 157 -27.29 -5.68 -21.03
C ALA A 157 -28.83 -5.66 -21.07
N GLY A 158 -29.46 -4.48 -21.04
CA GLY A 158 -30.90 -4.32 -21.20
C GLY A 158 -31.71 -4.29 -19.88
N VAL A 159 -31.06 -4.15 -18.72
CA VAL A 159 -31.76 -3.97 -17.43
C VAL A 159 -32.31 -2.54 -17.33
N GLN A 160 -33.62 -2.43 -17.11
CA GLN A 160 -34.30 -1.14 -16.96
C GLN A 160 -34.05 -0.53 -15.57
N ASN A 161 -34.12 0.81 -15.46
CA ASN A 161 -33.87 1.52 -14.21
C ASN A 161 -34.68 1.01 -13.00
N LYS A 162 -35.97 0.72 -13.21
CA LYS A 162 -36.87 0.20 -12.16
C LYS A 162 -36.51 -1.21 -11.69
N MET A 163 -35.67 -1.92 -12.43
CA MET A 163 -35.29 -3.32 -12.18
C MET A 163 -33.89 -3.45 -11.56
N PHE A 164 -33.16 -2.34 -11.37
CA PHE A 164 -31.84 -2.38 -10.71
C PHE A 164 -31.90 -2.97 -9.30
N GLY A 165 -32.95 -2.66 -8.53
CA GLY A 165 -33.13 -3.24 -7.20
C GLY A 165 -33.21 -4.77 -7.25
N ILE A 166 -33.99 -5.31 -8.20
CA ILE A 166 -34.15 -6.76 -8.39
C ILE A 166 -32.85 -7.39 -8.91
N PHE A 167 -32.16 -6.72 -9.83
CA PHE A 167 -30.88 -7.17 -10.35
C PHE A 167 -29.83 -7.32 -9.23
N HIS A 168 -29.62 -6.27 -8.43
CA HIS A 168 -28.64 -6.32 -7.34
C HIS A 168 -29.07 -7.29 -6.24
N ASP A 169 -30.37 -7.36 -5.91
CA ASP A 169 -30.89 -8.33 -4.94
C ASP A 169 -30.70 -9.78 -5.40
N ALA A 170 -30.75 -10.06 -6.70
CA ALA A 170 -30.46 -11.39 -7.24
C ALA A 170 -28.99 -11.78 -7.03
N GLY A 171 -28.05 -10.85 -7.25
CA GLY A 171 -26.64 -11.06 -6.92
C GLY A 171 -26.41 -11.29 -5.43
N ASP A 172 -27.12 -10.56 -4.56
CA ASP A 172 -27.11 -10.75 -3.11
C ASP A 172 -27.64 -12.14 -2.74
N LYS A 173 -28.80 -12.55 -3.26
CA LYS A 173 -29.35 -13.89 -3.06
C LYS A 173 -28.39 -14.98 -3.47
N GLY A 174 -27.71 -14.84 -4.61
CA GLY A 174 -26.71 -15.81 -5.03
C GLY A 174 -25.57 -15.97 -4.01
N LEU A 175 -25.04 -14.86 -3.50
CA LEU A 175 -23.90 -14.85 -2.58
C LEU A 175 -24.27 -15.29 -1.16
N TYR A 176 -25.43 -14.86 -0.65
CA TYR A 176 -25.89 -15.10 0.72
C TYR A 176 -26.83 -16.30 0.87
N GLY A 177 -26.74 -17.28 -0.03
CA GLY A 177 -27.48 -18.55 0.11
C GLY A 177 -28.99 -18.42 0.00
N GLY A 178 -29.46 -17.56 -0.90
CA GLY A 178 -30.88 -17.28 -1.16
C GLY A 178 -31.43 -16.08 -0.39
N ILE A 179 -30.62 -15.43 0.45
CA ILE A 179 -31.04 -14.29 1.28
C ILE A 179 -30.80 -12.97 0.52
N GLY A 180 -31.86 -12.19 0.31
CA GLY A 180 -31.77 -10.86 -0.31
C GLY A 180 -31.24 -9.78 0.63
N SER A 181 -31.02 -8.58 0.10
CA SER A 181 -30.30 -7.48 0.77
C SER A 181 -30.97 -7.00 2.08
N ASP A 182 -32.29 -6.88 2.09
CA ASP A 182 -33.03 -6.46 3.28
C ASP A 182 -33.07 -7.54 4.36
N ALA A 183 -33.23 -8.80 3.94
CA ALA A 183 -33.23 -9.94 4.85
C ALA A 183 -31.84 -10.17 5.47
N ILE A 184 -30.75 -9.94 4.72
CA ILE A 184 -29.41 -10.08 5.27
C ILE A 184 -29.07 -8.96 6.26
N LYS A 185 -29.54 -7.72 6.02
CA LYS A 185 -29.45 -6.64 7.01
C LYS A 185 -30.17 -7.03 8.31
N ALA A 186 -31.39 -7.55 8.21
CA ALA A 186 -32.16 -8.01 9.36
C ALA A 186 -31.46 -9.15 10.12
N ARG A 187 -30.97 -10.18 9.40
CA ARG A 187 -30.22 -11.31 9.99
C ARG A 187 -28.96 -10.84 10.74
N LYS A 188 -28.26 -9.84 10.21
CA LYS A 188 -27.04 -9.28 10.83
C LYS A 188 -27.33 -8.20 11.87
N GLY A 189 -28.60 -7.86 12.15
CA GLY A 189 -28.94 -6.78 13.09
C GLY A 189 -28.46 -5.40 12.64
N ILE A 190 -28.37 -5.17 11.33
CA ILE A 190 -28.00 -3.87 10.74
C ILE A 190 -29.26 -3.01 10.63
N ASP A 191 -29.16 -1.74 11.01
CA ASP A 191 -30.27 -0.79 10.87
C ASP A 191 -30.75 -0.74 9.41
N PRO A 192 -32.06 -0.86 9.12
CA PRO A 192 -32.58 -0.86 7.76
C PRO A 192 -32.19 0.35 6.90
N LYS A 193 -31.90 1.50 7.55
CA LYS A 193 -31.46 2.75 6.92
C LYS A 193 -29.97 2.75 6.58
N GLU A 194 -29.18 1.88 7.19
CA GLU A 194 -27.76 1.74 6.88
C GLU A 194 -27.55 0.95 5.58
N GLN A 195 -26.48 1.31 4.87
CA GLN A 195 -26.05 0.56 3.69
C GLN A 195 -25.34 -0.72 4.13
N LEU A 196 -25.74 -1.88 3.59
CA LEU A 196 -25.13 -3.17 3.95
C LEU A 196 -23.60 -3.14 3.81
N MET A 197 -23.09 -2.59 2.70
CA MET A 197 -21.65 -2.49 2.44
C MET A 197 -20.88 -1.65 3.47
N ASP A 198 -21.53 -0.71 4.17
CA ASP A 198 -20.86 0.11 5.20
C ASP A 198 -20.59 -0.67 6.50
N ARG A 199 -21.20 -1.87 6.62
CA ARG A 199 -21.12 -2.79 7.75
C ARG A 199 -20.37 -4.08 7.43
N MET A 200 -19.88 -4.24 6.19
CA MET A 200 -19.06 -5.39 5.79
C MET A 200 -17.62 -5.24 6.26
N ASP A 201 -16.98 -6.35 6.61
CA ASP A 201 -15.53 -6.42 6.84
C ASP A 201 -14.76 -6.54 5.50
N ARG A 202 -13.42 -6.74 5.55
CA ARG A 202 -12.61 -6.89 4.33
C ARG A 202 -12.99 -8.14 3.53
N THR A 203 -13.28 -9.25 4.20
CA THR A 203 -13.59 -10.53 3.57
C THR A 203 -14.91 -10.46 2.80
N GLU A 204 -15.95 -9.92 3.43
CA GLU A 204 -17.26 -9.77 2.82
C GLU A 204 -17.26 -8.74 1.69
N LEU A 205 -16.52 -7.62 1.84
CA LEU A 205 -16.33 -6.65 0.76
C LEU A 205 -15.64 -7.28 -0.45
N ALA A 206 -14.57 -8.06 -0.24
CA ALA A 206 -13.84 -8.72 -1.32
C ALA A 206 -14.73 -9.71 -2.08
N ALA A 207 -15.55 -10.50 -1.37
CA ALA A 207 -16.49 -11.43 -1.99
C ALA A 207 -17.53 -10.69 -2.86
N ASN A 208 -18.11 -9.59 -2.36
CA ASN A 208 -19.05 -8.78 -3.13
C ASN A 208 -18.37 -8.11 -4.34
N GLN A 209 -17.16 -7.58 -4.16
CA GLN A 209 -16.38 -6.99 -5.25
C GLN A 209 -16.10 -8.00 -6.35
N PHE A 210 -15.64 -9.20 -5.97
CA PHE A 210 -15.37 -10.27 -6.92
C PHE A 210 -16.64 -10.70 -7.67
N ARG A 211 -17.76 -10.90 -6.96
CA ARG A 211 -19.07 -11.16 -7.59
C ARG A 211 -19.42 -10.09 -8.63
N MET A 212 -19.29 -8.81 -8.29
CA MET A 212 -19.66 -7.72 -9.18
C MET A 212 -18.77 -7.66 -10.42
N THR A 213 -17.45 -7.80 -10.26
CA THR A 213 -16.51 -7.81 -11.39
C THR A 213 -16.74 -9.02 -12.30
N GLN A 214 -16.90 -10.21 -11.73
CA GLN A 214 -17.19 -11.42 -12.54
C GLN A 214 -18.53 -11.34 -13.25
N THR A 215 -19.55 -10.75 -12.64
CA THR A 215 -20.85 -10.55 -13.31
C THR A 215 -20.71 -9.62 -14.51
N ARG A 216 -19.98 -8.50 -14.37
CA ARG A 216 -19.71 -7.58 -15.51
C ARG A 216 -19.04 -8.31 -16.67
N GLU A 217 -18.00 -9.07 -16.38
CA GLU A 217 -17.27 -9.83 -17.40
C GLU A 217 -18.16 -10.90 -18.03
N LYS A 218 -19.00 -11.60 -17.24
CA LYS A 218 -19.95 -12.58 -17.75
C LYS A 218 -20.98 -11.95 -18.70
N LEU A 219 -21.62 -10.86 -18.29
CA LEU A 219 -22.58 -10.11 -19.12
C LEU A 219 -21.98 -9.73 -20.48
N LYS A 220 -20.74 -9.25 -20.47
CA LYS A 220 -20.02 -8.84 -21.68
C LYS A 220 -19.62 -10.04 -22.55
N ARG A 221 -18.98 -11.06 -21.95
CA ARG A 221 -18.46 -12.25 -22.63
C ARG A 221 -19.56 -13.04 -23.32
N GLU A 222 -20.71 -13.17 -22.67
CA GLU A 222 -21.86 -13.95 -23.17
C GLU A 222 -22.82 -13.10 -24.01
N GLY A 223 -22.50 -11.80 -24.21
CA GLY A 223 -23.32 -10.92 -25.04
C GLY A 223 -24.76 -10.82 -24.56
N ILE A 224 -24.98 -10.80 -23.24
CA ILE A 224 -26.33 -10.78 -22.66
C ILE A 224 -26.99 -9.43 -22.97
N LYS A 225 -28.20 -9.47 -23.55
CA LYS A 225 -28.94 -8.30 -24.04
C LYS A 225 -30.40 -8.22 -23.59
N ASN A 226 -30.80 -9.05 -22.64
CA ASN A 226 -32.11 -8.97 -22.03
C ASN A 226 -32.02 -9.00 -20.50
N GLN A 227 -33.04 -8.39 -19.89
CA GLN A 227 -33.09 -8.16 -18.46
C GLN A 227 -33.16 -9.45 -17.63
N ARG A 228 -33.93 -10.45 -18.08
CA ARG A 228 -34.13 -11.70 -17.32
C ARG A 228 -32.81 -12.44 -17.19
N ASP A 229 -32.12 -12.63 -18.30
CA ASP A 229 -30.85 -13.36 -18.35
C ASP A 229 -29.74 -12.59 -17.62
N ALA A 230 -29.77 -11.26 -17.63
CA ALA A 230 -28.83 -10.46 -16.83
C ALA A 230 -29.02 -10.67 -15.32
N ILE A 231 -30.27 -10.70 -14.84
CA ILE A 231 -30.61 -10.98 -13.44
C ILE A 231 -30.15 -12.40 -13.06
N GLU A 232 -30.47 -13.39 -13.89
CA GLU A 232 -30.08 -14.79 -13.68
C GLU A 232 -28.55 -14.97 -13.69
N ALA A 233 -27.84 -14.29 -14.59
CA ALA A 233 -26.38 -14.31 -14.63
C ALA A 233 -25.77 -13.74 -13.34
N HIS A 234 -26.34 -12.65 -12.80
CA HIS A 234 -25.83 -12.08 -11.56
C HIS A 234 -26.04 -13.00 -10.35
N GLU A 235 -27.22 -13.63 -10.26
CA GLU A 235 -27.50 -14.63 -9.23
C GLU A 235 -26.57 -15.84 -9.34
N THR A 236 -26.37 -16.35 -10.56
CA THR A 236 -25.51 -17.51 -10.84
C THR A 236 -24.07 -17.23 -10.43
N VAL A 237 -23.52 -16.09 -10.80
CA VAL A 237 -22.17 -15.69 -10.36
C VAL A 237 -22.10 -15.58 -8.84
N GLY A 238 -23.14 -15.04 -8.18
CA GLY A 238 -23.22 -15.03 -6.73
C GLY A 238 -23.11 -16.43 -6.11
N LYS A 239 -23.85 -17.41 -6.67
CA LYS A 239 -23.81 -18.82 -6.23
C LYS A 239 -22.44 -19.45 -6.43
N GLU A 240 -21.78 -19.16 -7.55
CA GLU A 240 -20.43 -19.67 -7.85
C GLU A 240 -19.38 -19.11 -6.87
N VAL A 241 -19.41 -17.80 -6.62
CA VAL A 241 -18.53 -17.16 -5.63
C VAL A 241 -18.75 -17.76 -4.24
N ARG A 242 -20.02 -17.95 -3.85
CA ARG A 242 -20.37 -18.62 -2.59
C ARG A 242 -19.84 -20.04 -2.51
N ALA A 243 -20.01 -20.84 -3.57
CA ALA A 243 -19.53 -22.21 -3.63
C ALA A 243 -18.00 -22.28 -3.53
N ALA A 244 -17.29 -21.33 -4.16
CA ALA A 244 -15.84 -21.23 -4.05
C ALA A 244 -15.38 -20.95 -2.60
N ILE A 245 -16.05 -20.02 -1.90
CA ILE A 245 -15.79 -19.74 -0.48
C ILE A 245 -15.97 -21.00 0.37
N ALA A 246 -17.06 -21.74 0.17
CA ALA A 246 -17.32 -22.98 0.91
C ALA A 246 -16.26 -24.06 0.60
N LYS A 247 -15.88 -24.22 -0.66
CA LYS A 247 -14.90 -25.23 -1.12
C LYS A 247 -13.52 -25.04 -0.47
N ILE A 248 -13.11 -23.80 -0.20
CA ILE A 248 -11.83 -23.51 0.46
C ILE A 248 -11.93 -23.49 2.00
N GLY A 249 -13.08 -23.87 2.57
CA GLY A 249 -13.31 -23.84 4.01
C GLY A 249 -13.53 -22.43 4.58
N GLY A 250 -13.86 -21.46 3.73
CA GLY A 250 -14.14 -20.09 4.14
C GLY A 250 -15.51 -19.93 4.81
N THR A 251 -15.63 -18.92 5.68
CA THR A 251 -16.89 -18.58 6.34
C THR A 251 -17.92 -18.10 5.32
N PRO A 252 -19.15 -18.65 5.28
CA PRO A 252 -20.22 -18.15 4.41
C PRO A 252 -20.51 -16.67 4.69
N PRO A 253 -20.67 -15.81 3.65
CA PRO A 253 -20.80 -14.36 3.84
C PRO A 253 -21.91 -13.92 4.79
N GLU A 254 -23.03 -14.65 4.84
CA GLU A 254 -24.16 -14.37 5.72
C GLU A 254 -23.90 -14.67 7.21
N ASN A 255 -22.83 -15.40 7.51
CA ASN A 255 -22.38 -15.73 8.86
C ASN A 255 -21.22 -14.84 9.31
N ILE A 256 -20.69 -13.97 8.45
CA ILE A 256 -19.69 -12.97 8.82
C ILE A 256 -20.39 -11.88 9.67
N PRO A 257 -19.91 -11.59 10.90
CA PRO A 257 -20.54 -10.60 11.76
C PRO A 257 -20.42 -9.18 11.17
N PRO A 258 -21.38 -8.28 11.41
CA PRO A 258 -21.29 -6.91 10.94
C PRO A 258 -20.13 -6.18 11.62
N ALA A 259 -19.23 -5.62 10.83
CA ALA A 259 -18.17 -4.74 11.31
C ALA A 259 -18.72 -3.39 11.76
N GLU A 260 -17.93 -2.61 12.50
CA GLU A 260 -18.25 -1.22 12.83
C GLU A 260 -18.57 -0.41 11.56
N HIS A 261 -19.53 0.52 11.64
CA HIS A 261 -19.86 1.37 10.50
C HIS A 261 -18.65 2.12 9.93
N ILE A 262 -18.46 2.08 8.61
CA ILE A 262 -17.27 2.62 7.93
C ILE A 262 -16.98 4.11 8.22
N LYS A 263 -18.02 4.95 8.36
CA LYS A 263 -17.87 6.35 8.80
C LYS A 263 -17.17 6.52 10.16
N LYS A 264 -17.32 5.58 11.10
CA LYS A 264 -16.58 5.62 12.38
C LYS A 264 -15.11 5.31 12.16
N VAL A 265 -14.80 4.31 11.32
CA VAL A 265 -13.43 4.00 10.86
C VAL A 265 -12.78 5.22 10.21
N GLU A 266 -13.47 5.85 9.26
CA GLU A 266 -12.96 7.05 8.58
C GLU A 266 -12.68 8.19 9.57
N LYS A 267 -13.57 8.41 10.54
CA LYS A 267 -13.36 9.40 11.61
C LYS A 267 -12.16 9.04 12.49
N ARG A 268 -11.97 7.76 12.83
CA ARG A 268 -10.83 7.29 13.63
C ARG A 268 -9.51 7.50 12.89
N LEU A 269 -9.45 7.14 11.61
CA LEU A 269 -8.27 7.38 10.76
C LEU A 269 -7.96 8.87 10.58
N LYS A 270 -8.97 9.74 10.46
CA LYS A 270 -8.78 11.20 10.42
C LYS A 270 -8.31 11.78 11.74
N LYS A 271 -8.72 11.20 12.87
CA LYS A 271 -8.35 11.65 14.22
C LYS A 271 -7.01 11.08 14.70
N ALA A 272 -6.52 10.01 14.09
CA ALA A 272 -5.21 9.43 14.36
C ALA A 272 -4.10 10.44 13.99
N LYS A 273 -3.76 11.31 14.94
CA LYS A 273 -2.60 12.21 14.86
C LYS A 273 -1.32 11.37 14.69
N PRO A 274 -0.37 11.80 13.85
CA PRO A 274 0.94 11.15 13.79
C PRO A 274 1.57 11.15 15.18
N LYS A 275 1.90 9.97 15.70
CA LYS A 275 2.73 9.85 16.90
C LYS A 275 4.17 9.78 16.41
N LEU A 276 4.85 10.93 16.38
CA LEU A 276 6.31 10.94 16.28
C LEU A 276 6.89 10.43 17.61
N LEU A 277 7.01 9.11 17.75
CA LEU A 277 7.83 8.47 18.77
C LEU A 277 8.69 7.41 18.06
N LEU A 278 10.01 7.53 18.21
CA LEU A 278 10.97 6.54 17.74
C LEU A 278 10.77 5.24 18.52
N ASP A 279 10.76 4.11 17.82
CA ASP A 279 10.67 2.76 18.39
C ASP A 279 12.08 2.20 18.61
N ASP A 280 12.28 1.30 19.59
CA ASP A 280 13.60 0.78 19.99
C ASP A 280 14.34 0.02 18.85
N LYS A 281 13.63 -0.37 17.78
CA LYS A 281 14.21 -1.04 16.61
C LYS A 281 15.05 -0.13 15.72
N ASP A 282 14.91 1.19 15.84
CA ASP A 282 15.71 2.18 15.10
C ASP A 282 16.97 2.64 15.87
N ALA A 283 17.34 1.95 16.95
CA ALA A 283 18.35 2.39 17.91
C ALA A 283 19.82 2.34 17.41
N GLY A 284 20.05 2.24 16.10
CA GLY A 284 21.37 2.40 15.46
C GLY A 284 21.97 1.13 14.86
N LEU A 285 23.17 1.27 14.32
CA LEU A 285 23.97 0.24 13.64
C LEU A 285 24.79 -0.64 14.60
N LEU A 286 24.77 -0.32 15.89
CA LEU A 286 25.40 -1.09 16.94
C LEU A 286 24.34 -1.87 17.74
N PRO A 287 24.63 -3.12 18.17
CA PRO A 287 23.76 -3.82 19.09
C PRO A 287 23.61 -3.01 20.38
N GLN A 288 22.37 -2.81 20.82
CA GLN A 288 22.06 -2.21 22.11
C GLN A 288 22.57 -3.14 23.22
N ASN A 289 23.61 -2.73 23.96
CA ASN A 289 23.96 -3.42 25.20
C ASN A 289 22.82 -3.16 26.20
N PRO A 290 22.15 -4.19 26.73
CA PRO A 290 21.30 -3.98 27.89
C PRO A 290 22.20 -3.46 29.02
N LEU A 291 21.99 -2.22 29.43
CA LEU A 291 22.71 -1.58 30.53
C LEU A 291 22.61 -2.46 31.79
N THR A 292 23.77 -2.73 32.38
CA THR A 292 23.98 -3.07 33.80
C THR A 292 23.40 -2.01 34.72
#